data_AF-A0A931A764-F1
#
_entry.id   AF-A0A931A764-F1
#
_cell.length_a   1.000
_cell.length_b   1.000
_cell.length_c   1.000
_cell.angle_alpha   90.00
_cell.angle_beta   90.00
_cell.angle_gamma   90.00
#
_symmetry.space_group_name_H-M   'P 1'
#
loop_
_entity.id
_entity.type
_entity.pdbx_description
1 polymer ?
#
loop_
_entity_poly.entity_id
_entity_poly.type
_entity_poly.pdbx_seq_one_letter_code
_entity_poly.pdbx_strand_id
1 'polypeptide(L)'
;MPDICVRLAQAADRPVVERLWLMFRHDMSEFAGGLPNADGTFRGERLEAAFADTDWAPYLVSSRDQPVGFAIVRSLTGPARVLNSFFIARGARRTGIGLRAVREVLARHPGPWEIAFQDENAAAVRFWRRVATEVAGHAWTEERRPVPNRPELQPDVWISFTVPDSSGTSPAAAAGTWKLGDLTVNRVGFGAMRLTGSAAFDLGTPSDRERSISVLRRAVELGVNHIDTAAFYFSSRRSANELINRALAPYPDDLVIATKVWPGRDPSGEWWWATPRQLRGQVEENLRQLGRDHLDVVNLRIPPSQKSGSIAEHFGALADLREAGLVRHLGISNATPGQLAEAQAIAPVVCVQNPYGVGAPAEEQEFLRACGEQGVAFVPFFAIAGAGREAGANETDGEAVLAVARAHDVTPAQVRLAWTLHQGAHVLAIPGTGNPDHLAANVAAGALRLSDDEIARLSSLE
;
A
#
# COMPACT_ATOMS: atom_id res chain seq x y z
N MET A 1 -14.52 -10.88 -9.56
CA MET A 1 -14.59 -11.76 -8.36
C MET A 1 -15.96 -11.57 -7.71
N PRO A 2 -16.54 -12.53 -6.98
CA PRO A 2 -17.81 -12.28 -6.31
C PRO A 2 -17.65 -11.20 -5.22
N ASP A 3 -18.55 -10.21 -5.22
CA ASP A 3 -18.68 -9.26 -4.12
C ASP A 3 -19.13 -10.00 -2.87
N ILE A 4 -18.43 -9.73 -1.76
CA ILE A 4 -18.77 -10.27 -0.46
C ILE A 4 -19.15 -9.13 0.47
N CYS A 5 -20.06 -9.40 1.38
CA CYS A 5 -20.38 -8.51 2.49
C CYS A 5 -20.19 -9.30 3.79
N VAL A 6 -19.34 -8.79 4.68
CA VAL A 6 -19.23 -9.30 6.06
C VAL A 6 -19.75 -8.22 6.98
N ARG A 7 -20.74 -8.55 7.81
CA ARG A 7 -21.32 -7.61 8.77
C ARG A 7 -21.68 -8.28 10.07
N LEU A 8 -21.75 -7.50 11.13
CA LEU A 8 -22.27 -7.99 12.42
C LEU A 8 -23.73 -8.45 12.23
N ALA A 9 -24.03 -9.65 12.68
CA ALA A 9 -25.36 -10.22 12.66
C ALA A 9 -26.20 -9.55 13.75
N GLN A 10 -27.36 -9.02 13.36
CA GLN A 10 -28.32 -8.40 14.26
C GLN A 10 -29.29 -9.46 14.78
N ALA A 11 -30.10 -9.12 15.78
CA ALA A 11 -31.13 -10.03 16.31
C ALA A 11 -32.06 -10.60 15.22
N ALA A 12 -32.37 -9.81 14.18
CA ALA A 12 -33.18 -10.23 13.04
C ALA A 12 -32.50 -11.30 12.16
N ASP A 13 -31.17 -11.40 12.19
CA ASP A 13 -30.41 -12.38 11.41
C ASP A 13 -30.30 -13.74 12.11
N ARG A 14 -30.68 -13.83 13.39
CA ARG A 14 -30.55 -15.05 14.20
C ARG A 14 -31.11 -16.30 13.52
N PRO A 15 -32.33 -16.28 12.91
CA PRO A 15 -32.85 -17.46 12.21
C PRO A 15 -31.99 -17.91 11.01
N VAL A 16 -31.31 -16.97 10.34
CA VAL A 16 -30.40 -17.30 9.22
C VAL A 16 -29.14 -17.96 9.75
N VAL A 17 -28.54 -17.40 10.81
CA VAL A 17 -27.33 -17.95 11.43
C VAL A 17 -27.62 -19.32 12.05
N GLU A 18 -28.78 -19.53 12.66
CA GLU A 18 -29.22 -20.84 13.19
C GLU A 18 -29.28 -21.91 12.09
N ARG A 19 -29.81 -21.60 10.90
CA ARG A 19 -29.82 -22.54 9.76
C ARG A 19 -28.42 -22.86 9.25
N LEU A 20 -27.55 -21.86 9.15
CA LEU A 20 -26.15 -22.08 8.78
C LEU A 20 -25.39 -22.85 9.86
N TRP A 21 -25.71 -22.64 11.14
CA TRP A 21 -25.13 -23.36 12.27
C TRP A 21 -25.43 -24.86 12.18
N LEU A 22 -26.66 -25.24 11.81
CA LEU A 22 -27.00 -26.65 11.58
C LEU A 22 -26.12 -27.29 10.50
N MET A 23 -25.87 -26.57 9.41
CA MET A 23 -24.96 -27.05 8.34
C MET A 23 -23.51 -27.16 8.83
N PHE A 24 -23.05 -26.18 9.61
CA PHE A 24 -21.72 -26.21 10.24
C PHE A 24 -21.58 -27.41 11.18
N ARG A 25 -22.55 -27.63 12.07
CA ARG A 25 -22.53 -28.74 13.02
C ARG A 25 -22.66 -30.09 12.33
N HIS A 26 -23.42 -30.17 11.25
CA HIS A 26 -23.45 -31.34 10.38
C HIS A 26 -22.06 -31.62 9.77
N ASP A 27 -21.39 -30.64 9.20
CA ASP A 27 -20.01 -30.81 8.68
C ASP A 27 -19.04 -31.22 9.81
N MET A 28 -19.17 -30.64 11.01
CA MET A 28 -18.31 -30.98 12.15
C MET A 28 -18.62 -32.34 12.80
N SER A 29 -19.79 -32.91 12.54
CA SER A 29 -20.19 -34.24 13.05
C SER A 29 -19.30 -35.36 12.52
N GLU A 30 -18.70 -35.16 11.34
CA GLU A 30 -17.72 -36.07 10.74
C GLU A 30 -16.49 -36.29 11.65
N PHE A 31 -16.08 -35.27 12.41
CA PHE A 31 -14.88 -35.32 13.25
C PHE A 31 -15.20 -35.59 14.72
N ALA A 32 -16.30 -35.05 15.23
CA ALA A 32 -16.64 -35.11 16.65
C ALA A 32 -17.63 -36.24 17.01
N GLY A 33 -18.17 -36.97 16.02
CA GLY A 33 -19.14 -38.06 16.23
C GLY A 33 -20.48 -37.62 16.83
N GLY A 34 -20.78 -36.31 16.81
CA GLY A 34 -22.00 -35.77 17.40
C GLY A 34 -23.22 -36.05 16.54
N LEU A 35 -24.27 -36.63 17.13
CA LEU A 35 -25.56 -36.83 16.47
C LEU A 35 -26.50 -35.63 16.72
N PRO A 36 -27.47 -35.38 15.82
CA PRO A 36 -28.54 -34.42 16.07
C PRO A 36 -29.38 -34.80 17.30
N ASN A 37 -29.98 -33.80 17.93
CA ASN A 37 -31.02 -33.93 18.94
C ASN A 37 -32.32 -34.48 18.31
N ALA A 38 -33.29 -34.88 19.15
CA ALA A 38 -34.56 -35.45 18.69
C ALA A 38 -35.40 -34.50 17.81
N ASP A 39 -35.21 -33.18 17.95
CA ASP A 39 -35.85 -32.14 17.14
C ASP A 39 -35.08 -31.83 15.83
N GLY A 40 -34.01 -32.56 15.54
CA GLY A 40 -33.17 -32.38 14.37
C GLY A 40 -32.12 -31.26 14.51
N THR A 41 -32.03 -30.61 15.67
CA THR A 41 -31.01 -29.58 15.93
C THR A 41 -29.68 -30.19 16.38
N PHE A 42 -28.64 -29.36 16.46
CA PHE A 42 -27.40 -29.70 17.17
C PHE A 42 -27.26 -28.78 18.38
N ARG A 43 -26.37 -29.15 19.32
CA ARG A 43 -25.95 -28.27 20.42
C ARG A 43 -25.65 -26.85 19.95
N GLY A 44 -26.22 -25.87 20.66
CA GLY A 44 -26.27 -24.47 20.24
C GLY A 44 -25.80 -23.48 21.30
N GLU A 45 -25.21 -23.92 22.41
CA GLU A 45 -24.90 -23.05 23.56
C GLU A 45 -23.97 -21.89 23.16
N ARG A 46 -23.01 -22.15 22.25
CA ARG A 46 -22.11 -21.12 21.70
C ARG A 46 -22.82 -20.14 20.77
N LEU A 47 -23.83 -20.60 20.03
CA LEU A 47 -24.63 -19.75 19.16
C LEU A 47 -25.55 -18.86 20.00
N GLU A 48 -26.15 -19.41 21.04
CA GLU A 48 -26.96 -18.65 22.00
C GLU A 48 -26.13 -17.56 22.68
N ALA A 49 -24.93 -17.91 23.17
CA ALA A 49 -23.99 -16.94 23.74
C ALA A 49 -23.65 -15.82 22.74
N ALA A 50 -23.44 -16.16 21.46
CA ALA A 50 -23.11 -15.18 20.43
C ALA A 50 -24.16 -14.08 20.23
N PHE A 51 -25.43 -14.34 20.54
CA PHE A 51 -26.51 -13.34 20.44
C PHE A 51 -26.94 -12.74 21.79
N ALA A 52 -26.43 -13.25 22.91
CA ALA A 52 -26.83 -12.84 24.26
C ALA A 52 -25.72 -12.12 25.04
N ASP A 53 -24.44 -12.40 24.73
CA ASP A 53 -23.28 -11.89 25.46
C ASP A 53 -22.55 -10.83 24.64
N THR A 54 -22.30 -9.66 25.24
CA THR A 54 -21.59 -8.54 24.62
C THR A 54 -20.11 -8.81 24.38
N ASP A 55 -19.54 -9.83 25.04
CA ASP A 55 -18.16 -10.29 24.80
C ASP A 55 -18.06 -11.21 23.56
N TRP A 56 -19.17 -11.37 22.82
CA TRP A 56 -19.25 -12.14 21.59
C TRP A 56 -19.72 -11.26 20.42
N ALA A 57 -19.25 -11.59 19.22
CA ALA A 57 -19.65 -10.93 17.98
C ALA A 57 -19.94 -11.97 16.89
N PRO A 58 -21.22 -12.17 16.52
CA PRO A 58 -21.60 -12.99 15.39
C PRO A 58 -21.54 -12.15 14.10
N TYR A 59 -20.96 -12.70 13.05
CA TYR A 59 -20.86 -12.10 11.72
C TYR A 59 -21.59 -12.97 10.70
N LEU A 60 -22.40 -12.33 9.85
CA LEU A 60 -23.00 -12.96 8.69
C LEU A 60 -22.14 -12.65 7.45
N VAL A 61 -21.88 -13.67 6.64
CA VAL A 61 -21.15 -13.55 5.37
C VAL A 61 -22.13 -13.79 4.23
N SER A 62 -22.25 -12.80 3.35
CA SER A 62 -23.13 -12.86 2.18
C SER A 62 -22.35 -12.63 0.88
N SER A 63 -22.85 -13.19 -0.22
CA SER A 63 -22.34 -12.97 -1.58
C SER A 63 -23.53 -12.75 -2.50
N ARG A 64 -23.57 -11.63 -3.23
CA ARG A 64 -24.75 -11.23 -4.05
C ARG A 64 -26.07 -11.33 -3.27
N ASP A 65 -26.06 -10.79 -2.04
CA ASP A 65 -27.17 -10.80 -1.08
C ASP A 65 -27.63 -12.18 -0.57
N GLN A 66 -26.99 -13.27 -0.97
CA GLN A 66 -27.27 -14.60 -0.45
C GLN A 66 -26.35 -14.92 0.74
N PRO A 67 -26.89 -15.44 1.87
CA PRO A 67 -26.06 -15.85 3.00
C PRO A 67 -25.24 -17.09 2.61
N VAL A 68 -23.92 -16.95 2.67
CA VAL A 68 -22.97 -18.01 2.28
C VAL A 68 -22.15 -18.52 3.46
N GLY A 69 -22.25 -17.92 4.64
CA GLY A 69 -21.49 -18.36 5.81
C GLY A 69 -21.64 -17.45 7.02
N PHE A 70 -20.86 -17.75 8.06
CA PHE A 70 -20.79 -16.95 9.28
C PHE A 70 -19.41 -17.05 9.94
N ALA A 71 -19.12 -16.12 10.84
CA ALA A 71 -18.01 -16.18 11.78
C ALA A 71 -18.52 -15.79 13.17
N ILE A 72 -18.08 -16.46 14.23
CA ILE A 72 -18.40 -16.10 15.61
C ILE A 72 -17.09 -15.83 16.34
N VAL A 73 -16.95 -14.62 16.87
CA VAL A 73 -15.83 -14.19 17.70
C VAL A 73 -16.28 -14.12 19.15
N ARG A 74 -15.41 -14.49 20.09
CA ARG A 74 -15.62 -14.32 21.54
C ARG A 74 -14.38 -13.72 22.19
N SER A 75 -14.44 -13.40 23.48
CA SER A 75 -13.30 -12.83 24.21
C SER A 75 -12.86 -11.50 23.59
N LEU A 76 -13.84 -10.66 23.22
CA LEU A 76 -13.62 -9.33 22.67
C LEU A 76 -12.93 -8.40 23.68
N THR A 77 -13.27 -8.54 24.97
CA THR A 77 -12.68 -7.79 26.09
C THR A 77 -11.53 -8.54 26.77
N GLY A 78 -11.24 -9.77 26.35
CA GLY A 78 -10.15 -10.58 26.90
C GLY A 78 -8.78 -10.21 26.34
N PRO A 79 -7.70 -10.82 26.87
CA PRO A 79 -6.32 -10.56 26.43
C PRO A 79 -6.04 -11.03 25.00
N ALA A 80 -6.82 -11.98 24.49
CA ALA A 80 -6.81 -12.41 23.10
C ALA A 80 -8.24 -12.70 22.61
N ARG A 81 -8.52 -12.32 21.37
CA ARG A 81 -9.80 -12.57 20.70
C ARG A 81 -9.79 -14.00 20.17
N VAL A 82 -10.90 -14.70 20.30
CA VAL A 82 -10.98 -16.08 19.84
C VAL A 82 -11.97 -16.20 18.70
N LEU A 83 -11.49 -16.62 17.53
CA LEU A 83 -12.38 -17.02 16.44
C LEU A 83 -12.98 -18.39 16.79
N ASN A 84 -14.18 -18.37 17.37
CA ASN A 84 -14.79 -19.54 17.97
C ASN A 84 -15.36 -20.52 16.95
N SER A 85 -16.01 -20.01 15.91
CA SER A 85 -16.64 -20.82 14.86
C SER A 85 -16.62 -20.07 13.54
N PHE A 86 -16.37 -20.79 12.46
CA PHE A 86 -16.30 -20.22 11.12
C PHE A 86 -16.81 -21.23 10.10
N PHE A 87 -17.71 -20.79 9.23
CA PHE A 87 -18.34 -21.65 8.24
C PHE A 87 -18.58 -20.91 6.93
N ILE A 88 -18.29 -21.61 5.84
CA ILE A 88 -18.66 -21.20 4.48
C ILE A 88 -19.36 -22.38 3.81
N ALA A 89 -20.52 -22.14 3.19
CA ALA A 89 -21.30 -23.13 2.46
C ALA A 89 -20.47 -23.79 1.35
N ARG A 90 -20.66 -25.10 1.12
CA ARG A 90 -19.81 -25.88 0.20
C ARG A 90 -19.71 -25.28 -1.21
N GLY A 91 -20.82 -24.76 -1.75
CA GLY A 91 -20.85 -24.10 -3.07
C GLY A 91 -20.04 -22.80 -3.16
N ALA A 92 -19.74 -22.16 -2.02
CA ALA A 92 -18.93 -20.95 -1.94
C ALA A 92 -17.45 -21.23 -1.58
N ARG A 93 -17.07 -22.47 -1.25
CA ARG A 93 -15.68 -22.82 -0.90
C ARG A 93 -14.78 -22.77 -2.13
N ARG A 94 -13.48 -22.54 -1.91
CA ARG A 94 -12.42 -22.47 -2.96
C ARG A 94 -12.58 -21.33 -3.97
N THR A 95 -13.47 -20.37 -3.70
CA THR A 95 -13.66 -19.14 -4.50
C THR A 95 -12.89 -17.93 -3.96
N GLY A 96 -12.20 -18.09 -2.83
CA GLY A 96 -11.53 -17.01 -2.10
C GLY A 96 -12.41 -16.31 -1.04
N ILE A 97 -13.73 -16.53 -1.05
CA ILE A 97 -14.68 -15.91 -0.11
C ILE A 97 -14.26 -16.13 1.36
N GLY A 98 -13.91 -17.36 1.74
CA GLY A 98 -13.59 -17.66 3.13
C GLY A 98 -12.38 -16.90 3.67
N LEU A 99 -11.33 -16.76 2.85
CA LEU A 99 -10.12 -16.04 3.25
C LEU A 99 -10.38 -14.53 3.40
N ARG A 100 -11.11 -13.94 2.44
CA ARG A 100 -11.52 -12.53 2.54
C ARG A 100 -12.41 -12.29 3.77
N ALA A 101 -13.38 -13.18 4.01
CA ALA A 101 -14.29 -13.05 5.14
C ALA A 101 -13.55 -13.06 6.48
N VAL A 102 -12.59 -13.98 6.67
CA VAL A 102 -11.77 -14.01 7.88
C VAL A 102 -10.93 -12.75 8.03
N ARG A 103 -10.26 -12.28 6.96
CA ARG A 103 -9.46 -11.04 7.01
C ARG A 103 -10.29 -9.84 7.45
N GLU A 104 -11.50 -9.74 6.92
CA GLU A 104 -12.45 -8.70 7.28
C GLU A 104 -12.92 -8.79 8.74
N VAL A 105 -13.13 -10.00 9.29
CA VAL A 105 -13.47 -10.17 10.71
C VAL A 105 -12.28 -9.82 11.61
N LEU A 106 -11.09 -10.30 11.26
CA LEU A 106 -9.85 -10.03 12.00
C LEU A 106 -9.54 -8.53 12.06
N ALA A 107 -9.64 -7.83 10.93
CA ALA A 107 -9.38 -6.40 10.84
C ALA A 107 -10.32 -5.53 11.69
N ARG A 108 -11.51 -6.04 12.03
CA ARG A 108 -12.46 -5.33 12.91
C ARG A 108 -12.08 -5.41 14.40
N HIS A 109 -11.21 -6.34 14.80
CA HIS A 109 -10.72 -6.45 16.18
C HIS A 109 -9.20 -6.58 16.21
N PRO A 110 -8.45 -5.48 16.08
CA PRO A 110 -7.00 -5.52 16.12
C PRO A 110 -6.47 -5.92 17.49
N GLY A 111 -5.28 -6.53 17.54
CA GLY A 111 -4.65 -7.06 18.75
C GLY A 111 -4.43 -8.58 18.70
N PRO A 112 -4.19 -9.23 19.85
CA PRO A 112 -3.90 -10.66 19.90
C PRO A 112 -5.12 -11.51 19.54
N TRP A 113 -4.88 -12.57 18.77
CA TRP A 113 -5.87 -13.55 18.33
C TRP A 113 -5.41 -14.96 18.62
N GLU A 114 -6.39 -15.80 18.94
CA GLU A 114 -6.23 -17.25 19.00
C GLU A 114 -7.31 -17.93 18.15
N ILE A 115 -6.94 -18.98 17.41
CA ILE A 115 -7.87 -19.78 16.62
C ILE A 115 -7.59 -21.25 16.88
N ALA A 116 -8.64 -21.98 17.28
CA ALA A 116 -8.58 -23.41 17.53
C ALA A 116 -9.08 -24.21 16.32
N PHE A 117 -8.42 -25.32 16.01
CA PHE A 117 -8.88 -26.32 15.06
C PHE A 117 -8.41 -27.73 15.44
N GLN A 118 -9.06 -28.74 14.84
CA GLN A 118 -8.74 -30.15 15.03
C GLN A 118 -7.83 -30.64 13.89
N ASP A 119 -6.79 -31.41 14.23
CA ASP A 119 -5.83 -31.95 13.26
C ASP A 119 -6.48 -32.92 12.26
N GLU A 120 -7.52 -33.63 12.69
CA GLU A 120 -8.31 -34.54 11.87
C GLU A 120 -8.98 -33.81 10.70
N ASN A 121 -9.27 -32.52 10.87
CA ASN A 121 -9.79 -31.66 9.80
C ASN A 121 -8.64 -31.07 8.99
N ALA A 122 -8.01 -31.88 8.15
CA ALA A 122 -6.87 -31.48 7.31
C ALA A 122 -7.15 -30.24 6.43
N ALA A 123 -8.42 -30.00 6.06
CA ALA A 123 -8.81 -28.80 5.34
C ALA A 123 -8.75 -27.53 6.22
N ALA A 124 -9.24 -27.61 7.45
CA ALA A 124 -9.13 -26.53 8.43
C ALA A 124 -7.66 -26.24 8.79
N VAL A 125 -6.84 -27.27 8.99
CA VAL A 125 -5.40 -27.13 9.26
C VAL A 125 -4.71 -26.28 8.19
N ARG A 126 -4.88 -26.64 6.91
CA ARG A 126 -4.29 -25.87 5.80
C ARG A 126 -4.84 -24.45 5.71
N PHE A 127 -6.14 -24.29 5.95
CA PHE A 127 -6.79 -22.99 5.87
C PHE A 127 -6.30 -22.03 6.96
N TRP A 128 -6.27 -22.46 8.23
CA TRP A 128 -5.91 -21.60 9.36
C TRP A 128 -4.43 -21.24 9.40
N ARG A 129 -3.54 -22.18 9.08
CA ARG A 129 -2.11 -21.86 8.93
C ARG A 129 -1.86 -20.85 7.81
N ARG A 130 -2.61 -20.95 6.71
CA ARG A 130 -2.55 -19.96 5.63
C ARG A 130 -3.05 -18.59 6.09
N VAL A 131 -4.17 -18.52 6.80
CA VAL A 131 -4.68 -17.27 7.38
C VAL A 131 -3.63 -16.63 8.29
N ALA A 132 -3.06 -17.38 9.23
CA ALA A 132 -2.04 -16.87 10.15
C ALA A 132 -0.82 -16.33 9.39
N THR A 133 -0.35 -17.08 8.39
CA THR A 133 0.80 -16.67 7.58
C THR A 133 0.51 -15.43 6.73
N GLU A 134 -0.69 -15.31 6.16
CA GLU A 134 -1.07 -14.12 5.39
C GLU A 134 -1.26 -12.87 6.27
N VAL A 135 -1.67 -13.04 7.52
CA VAL A 135 -1.96 -11.93 8.44
C VAL A 135 -0.72 -11.49 9.22
N ALA A 136 0.07 -12.44 9.70
CA ALA A 136 1.20 -12.18 10.60
C ALA A 136 2.56 -12.61 10.02
N GLY A 137 2.62 -13.04 8.76
CA GLY A 137 3.85 -13.53 8.15
C GLY A 137 4.40 -14.76 8.90
N HIS A 138 5.62 -14.66 9.41
CA HIS A 138 6.23 -15.71 10.24
C HIS A 138 6.00 -15.50 11.75
N ALA A 139 5.33 -14.42 12.17
CA ALA A 139 5.13 -14.06 13.57
C ALA A 139 3.82 -14.66 14.12
N TRP A 140 3.67 -15.97 14.05
CA TRP A 140 2.58 -16.72 14.67
C TRP A 140 3.09 -18.03 15.29
N THR A 141 2.41 -18.50 16.33
CA THR A 141 2.76 -19.73 17.05
C THR A 141 1.67 -20.78 16.95
N GLU A 142 2.03 -22.04 17.15
CA GLU A 142 1.12 -23.18 17.21
C GLU A 142 1.36 -23.95 18.51
N GLU A 143 0.28 -24.26 19.23
CA GLU A 143 0.32 -25.00 20.49
C GLU A 143 -0.79 -26.05 20.53
N ARG A 144 -0.51 -27.24 21.09
CA ARG A 144 -1.52 -28.27 21.34
C ARG A 144 -2.01 -28.18 22.78
N ARG A 145 -3.30 -27.93 22.97
CA ARG A 145 -3.91 -27.77 24.31
C ARG A 145 -4.94 -28.87 24.56
N PRO A 146 -4.86 -29.63 25.68
CA PRO A 146 -5.86 -30.63 26.03
C PRO A 146 -7.26 -30.01 26.13
N VAL A 147 -8.29 -30.76 25.71
CA VAL A 147 -9.68 -30.30 25.85
C VAL A 147 -10.06 -30.35 27.34
N PRO A 148 -10.49 -29.22 27.95
CA PRO A 148 -10.84 -29.19 29.37
C PRO A 148 -11.92 -30.23 29.72
N ASN A 149 -11.69 -30.99 30.78
CA ASN A 149 -12.61 -32.02 31.31
C ASN A 149 -12.94 -33.16 30.34
N ARG A 150 -12.15 -33.35 29.27
CA ARG A 150 -12.36 -34.40 28.26
C ARG A 150 -11.02 -35.06 27.84
N PRO A 151 -10.33 -35.77 28.74
CA PRO A 151 -9.00 -36.34 28.48
C PRO A 151 -8.99 -37.42 27.38
N GLU A 152 -10.16 -37.96 27.01
CA GLU A 152 -10.33 -38.94 25.94
C GLU A 152 -10.31 -38.33 24.53
N LEU A 153 -10.42 -37.00 24.41
CA LEU A 153 -10.38 -36.30 23.14
C LEU A 153 -8.95 -35.87 22.80
N GLN A 154 -8.63 -35.86 21.51
CA GLN A 154 -7.37 -35.30 21.03
C GLN A 154 -7.27 -33.80 21.40
N PRO A 155 -6.07 -33.30 21.75
CA PRO A 155 -5.86 -31.89 22.01
C PRO A 155 -6.26 -31.01 20.83
N ASP A 156 -6.86 -29.85 21.10
CA ASP A 156 -7.07 -28.83 20.08
C ASP A 156 -5.72 -28.20 19.70
N VAL A 157 -5.55 -27.91 18.41
CA VAL A 157 -4.43 -27.10 17.93
C VAL A 157 -4.85 -25.64 17.96
N TRP A 158 -4.08 -24.82 18.66
CA TRP A 158 -4.28 -23.39 18.82
C TRP A 158 -3.20 -22.65 18.06
N ILE A 159 -3.61 -21.79 17.13
CA ILE A 159 -2.70 -20.82 16.52
C ILE A 159 -2.88 -19.46 17.17
N SER A 160 -1.77 -18.77 17.43
CA SER A 160 -1.77 -17.44 18.04
C SER A 160 -1.00 -16.45 17.19
N PHE A 161 -1.56 -15.26 16.97
CA PHE A 161 -0.94 -14.19 16.20
C PHE A 161 -1.50 -12.83 16.60
N THR A 162 -0.87 -11.73 16.17
CA THR A 162 -1.37 -10.37 16.40
C THR A 162 -1.86 -9.77 15.09
N VAL A 163 -3.10 -9.26 15.11
CA VAL A 163 -3.64 -8.45 14.01
C VAL A 163 -3.24 -7.01 14.25
N PRO A 164 -2.54 -6.35 13.32
CA PRO A 164 -2.13 -4.97 13.49
C PRO A 164 -3.35 -4.04 13.58
N ASP A 165 -3.23 -3.03 14.42
CA ASP A 165 -4.24 -1.98 14.53
C ASP A 165 -4.19 -1.05 13.33
N SER A 166 -5.27 -1.04 12.54
CA SER A 166 -5.44 -0.11 11.42
C SER A 166 -6.04 1.23 11.85
N SER A 167 -6.40 1.39 13.13
CA SER A 167 -6.85 2.65 13.73
C SER A 167 -5.69 3.53 14.23
N GLY A 168 -4.47 2.99 14.27
CA GLY A 168 -3.26 3.79 14.35
C GLY A 168 -3.02 4.52 13.03
N THR A 169 -2.50 5.76 13.10
CA THR A 169 -2.00 6.45 11.90
C THR A 169 -1.01 5.52 11.19
N SER A 170 -1.34 5.09 9.97
CA SER A 170 -0.43 4.24 9.20
C SER A 170 0.96 4.89 9.11
N PRO A 171 2.06 4.12 9.00
CA PRO A 171 3.40 4.69 8.98
C PRO A 171 3.57 5.85 7.99
N ALA A 172 2.96 5.76 6.80
CA ALA A 172 2.98 6.84 5.82
C ALA A 172 2.10 8.05 6.22
N ALA A 173 0.95 7.82 6.85
CA ALA A 173 0.06 8.89 7.31
C ALA A 173 0.67 9.72 8.46
N ALA A 174 1.68 9.21 9.16
CA ALA A 174 2.39 9.95 10.21
C ALA A 174 3.13 11.19 9.67
N ALA A 175 3.41 11.22 8.37
CA ALA A 175 3.96 12.38 7.67
C ALA A 175 2.94 13.51 7.46
N GLY A 176 1.65 13.26 7.70
CA GLY A 176 0.55 14.13 7.29
C GLY A 176 0.12 13.87 5.84
N THR A 177 -0.85 14.66 5.38
CA THR A 177 -1.46 14.52 4.05
C THR A 177 -1.39 15.82 3.26
N TRP A 178 -1.58 15.71 1.94
CA TRP A 178 -1.69 16.83 1.01
C TRP A 178 -2.77 16.56 -0.03
N LYS A 179 -3.28 17.63 -0.66
CA LYS A 179 -4.20 17.56 -1.79
C LYS A 179 -3.43 17.68 -3.11
N LEU A 180 -3.25 16.56 -3.80
CA LEU A 180 -2.67 16.50 -5.13
C LEU A 180 -3.80 16.69 -6.16
N GLY A 181 -4.14 17.95 -6.44
CA GLY A 181 -5.42 18.29 -7.07
C GLY A 181 -6.56 18.02 -6.09
N ASP A 182 -7.51 17.17 -6.48
CA ASP A 182 -8.61 16.73 -5.59
C ASP A 182 -8.28 15.46 -4.78
N LEU A 183 -7.16 14.80 -5.10
CA LEU A 183 -6.74 13.52 -4.52
C LEU A 183 -6.02 13.75 -3.18
N THR A 184 -6.44 13.07 -2.10
CA THR A 184 -5.72 13.11 -0.83
C THR A 184 -4.61 12.08 -0.81
N VAL A 185 -3.37 12.52 -0.65
CA VAL A 185 -2.20 11.63 -0.55
C VAL A 185 -1.48 11.81 0.78
N ASN A 186 -0.96 10.72 1.34
CA ASN A 186 0.03 10.79 2.42
C ASN A 186 1.31 11.43 1.89
N ARG A 187 2.04 12.17 2.72
CA ARG A 187 3.23 12.91 2.27
C ARG A 187 4.45 12.04 1.96
N VAL A 188 4.39 10.74 2.28
CA VAL A 188 5.36 9.74 1.85
C VAL A 188 4.72 8.78 0.85
N GLY A 189 5.24 8.81 -0.38
CA GLY A 189 4.89 7.95 -1.49
C GLY A 189 5.97 6.92 -1.79
N PHE A 190 5.90 6.34 -2.98
CA PHE A 190 6.88 5.35 -3.42
C PHE A 190 7.32 5.57 -4.88
N GLY A 191 8.65 5.65 -5.10
CA GLY A 191 9.24 5.76 -6.44
C GLY A 191 9.56 4.40 -7.04
N ALA A 192 8.93 4.04 -8.15
CA ALA A 192 9.00 2.69 -8.73
C ALA A 192 10.25 2.41 -9.58
N MET A 193 11.09 3.40 -9.87
CA MET A 193 12.25 3.24 -10.76
C MET A 193 13.20 2.12 -10.31
N ARG A 194 13.44 1.97 -9.00
CA ARG A 194 14.35 0.95 -8.43
C ARG A 194 13.76 -0.46 -8.40
N LEU A 195 12.48 -0.62 -8.74
CA LEU A 195 11.87 -1.96 -8.85
C LEU A 195 12.33 -2.71 -10.08
N THR A 196 12.90 -2.05 -11.09
CA THR A 196 13.22 -2.71 -12.36
C THR A 196 14.58 -3.41 -12.35
N GLY A 197 15.51 -2.98 -11.49
CA GLY A 197 16.85 -3.54 -11.39
C GLY A 197 17.78 -2.79 -10.43
N SER A 198 19.04 -3.23 -10.37
CA SER A 198 20.07 -2.63 -9.52
C SER A 198 20.44 -1.20 -9.91
N ALA A 199 20.20 -0.82 -11.17
CA ALA A 199 20.39 0.54 -11.69
C ALA A 199 19.17 0.96 -12.51
N ALA A 200 19.05 2.27 -12.73
CA ALA A 200 17.98 2.83 -13.56
C ALA A 200 18.16 2.48 -15.04
N PHE A 201 17.04 2.48 -15.78
CA PHE A 201 17.01 2.52 -17.24
C PHE A 201 17.87 1.46 -17.96
N ASP A 202 17.73 0.18 -17.61
CA ASP A 202 18.47 -0.98 -18.18
C ASP A 202 19.97 -1.13 -17.88
N LEU A 203 20.59 -0.19 -17.18
CA LEU A 203 22.03 -0.18 -16.90
C LEU A 203 22.49 -1.20 -15.82
N GLY A 204 21.60 -2.06 -15.34
CA GLY A 204 21.87 -2.95 -14.21
C GLY A 204 21.19 -4.31 -14.34
N THR A 205 21.39 -5.15 -13.32
CA THR A 205 20.80 -6.49 -13.28
C THR A 205 19.30 -6.36 -12.98
N PRO A 206 18.42 -6.97 -13.80
CA PRO A 206 16.98 -6.97 -13.53
C PRO A 206 16.67 -7.55 -12.15
N SER A 207 15.72 -6.92 -11.46
CA SER A 207 15.29 -7.35 -10.13
C SER A 207 14.57 -8.70 -10.17
N ASP A 208 14.52 -9.37 -9.02
CA ASP A 208 13.57 -10.45 -8.83
C ASP A 208 12.13 -9.91 -8.87
N ARG A 209 11.26 -10.59 -9.63
CA ARG A 209 9.88 -10.12 -9.88
C ARG A 209 9.04 -10.24 -8.60
N GLU A 210 9.10 -11.37 -7.92
CA GLU A 210 8.27 -11.62 -6.73
C GLU A 210 8.69 -10.70 -5.57
N ARG A 211 9.99 -10.44 -5.41
CA ARG A 211 10.49 -9.43 -4.48
C ARG A 211 9.92 -8.04 -4.79
N SER A 212 9.92 -7.62 -6.06
CA SER A 212 9.39 -6.31 -6.46
C SER A 212 7.89 -6.20 -6.21
N ILE A 213 7.14 -7.26 -6.47
CA ILE A 213 5.71 -7.35 -6.16
C ILE A 213 5.47 -7.26 -4.65
N SER A 214 6.28 -7.96 -3.85
CA SER A 214 6.21 -7.93 -2.39
C SER A 214 6.46 -6.51 -1.85
N VAL A 215 7.47 -5.81 -2.38
CA VAL A 215 7.75 -4.40 -2.02
C VAL A 215 6.56 -3.49 -2.32
N LEU A 216 5.94 -3.62 -3.50
CA LEU A 216 4.75 -2.83 -3.86
C LEU A 216 3.57 -3.05 -2.92
N ARG A 217 3.27 -4.33 -2.61
CA ARG A 217 2.19 -4.68 -1.67
C ARG A 217 2.50 -4.15 -0.28
N ARG A 218 3.75 -4.29 0.16
CA ARG A 218 4.19 -3.78 1.46
C ARG A 218 4.10 -2.27 1.54
N ALA A 219 4.34 -1.54 0.45
CA ALA A 219 4.21 -0.08 0.44
C ALA A 219 2.76 0.33 0.75
N VAL A 220 1.79 -0.30 0.08
CA VAL A 220 0.36 -0.07 0.34
C VAL A 220 -0.04 -0.47 1.76
N GLU A 221 0.46 -1.60 2.27
CA GLU A 221 0.23 -2.01 3.67
C GLU A 221 0.78 -1.00 4.70
N LEU A 222 1.88 -0.32 4.38
CA LEU A 222 2.45 0.75 5.22
C LEU A 222 1.70 2.08 5.08
N GLY A 223 0.64 2.12 4.28
CA GLY A 223 -0.20 3.29 4.06
C GLY A 223 0.25 4.17 2.89
N VAL A 224 1.22 3.76 2.07
CA VAL A 224 1.54 4.52 0.85
C VAL A 224 0.35 4.46 -0.10
N ASN A 225 -0.20 5.63 -0.42
CA ASN A 225 -1.34 5.77 -1.31
C ASN A 225 -1.04 6.58 -2.57
N HIS A 226 0.24 6.85 -2.86
CA HIS A 226 0.65 7.34 -4.17
C HIS A 226 1.98 6.73 -4.64
N ILE A 227 2.01 6.31 -5.91
CA ILE A 227 3.18 5.68 -6.54
C ILE A 227 3.61 6.50 -7.76
N ASP A 228 4.87 6.88 -7.78
CA ASP A 228 5.54 7.53 -8.91
C ASP A 228 6.18 6.49 -9.84
N THR A 229 5.89 6.58 -11.14
CA THR A 229 6.38 5.65 -12.17
C THR A 229 6.62 6.38 -13.51
N ALA A 230 7.01 5.64 -14.54
CA ALA A 230 7.04 6.07 -15.94
C ALA A 230 7.08 4.85 -16.86
N ALA A 231 6.51 4.92 -18.06
CA ALA A 231 6.63 3.84 -19.06
C ALA A 231 8.09 3.56 -19.48
N PHE A 232 8.95 4.57 -19.41
CA PHE A 232 10.38 4.44 -19.67
C PHE A 232 11.20 3.97 -18.44
N TYR A 233 10.55 3.62 -17.32
CA TYR A 233 11.20 2.89 -16.22
C TYR A 233 11.19 1.40 -16.50
N PHE A 234 12.28 0.92 -17.10
CA PHE A 234 12.45 -0.49 -17.41
C PHE A 234 13.89 -0.98 -17.14
N SER A 235 14.02 -2.29 -17.14
CA SER A 235 15.26 -3.02 -17.39
C SER A 235 15.00 -4.03 -18.50
N SER A 236 16.02 -4.77 -18.93
CA SER A 236 15.88 -5.77 -20.00
C SER A 236 14.77 -6.80 -19.79
N ARG A 237 14.30 -7.02 -18.54
CA ARG A 237 13.24 -8.00 -18.22
C ARG A 237 12.11 -7.47 -17.33
N ARG A 238 12.08 -6.17 -17.04
CA ARG A 238 11.12 -5.57 -16.08
C ARG A 238 10.61 -4.23 -16.59
N SER A 239 9.32 -3.97 -16.48
CA SER A 239 8.72 -2.64 -16.57
C SER A 239 8.14 -2.28 -15.20
N ALA A 240 8.37 -1.05 -14.73
CA ALA A 240 7.80 -0.59 -13.47
C ALA A 240 6.27 -0.62 -13.50
N ASN A 241 5.66 -0.18 -14.61
CA ASN A 241 4.21 -0.19 -14.78
C ASN A 241 3.66 -1.63 -14.78
N GLU A 242 4.35 -2.58 -15.42
CA GLU A 242 3.95 -4.00 -15.40
C GLU A 242 3.98 -4.58 -13.98
N LEU A 243 5.02 -4.26 -13.20
CA LEU A 243 5.12 -4.71 -11.81
C LEU A 243 4.01 -4.10 -10.96
N ILE A 244 3.72 -2.80 -11.11
CA ILE A 244 2.63 -2.10 -10.41
C ILE A 244 1.28 -2.74 -10.73
N ASN A 245 0.98 -2.96 -12.02
CA ASN A 245 -0.27 -3.59 -12.43
C ASN A 245 -0.42 -5.00 -11.86
N ARG A 246 0.61 -5.85 -12.02
CA ARG A 246 0.57 -7.24 -11.52
C ARG A 246 0.43 -7.31 -9.99
N ALA A 247 1.07 -6.40 -9.27
CA ALA A 247 1.07 -6.42 -7.81
C ALA A 247 -0.26 -5.94 -7.22
N LEU A 248 -0.86 -4.91 -7.82
CA LEU A 248 -1.89 -4.10 -7.19
C LEU A 248 -3.24 -4.10 -7.92
N ALA A 249 -3.39 -4.67 -9.13
CA ALA A 249 -4.69 -4.75 -9.78
C ALA A 249 -5.57 -5.88 -9.18
N PRO A 250 -6.89 -5.65 -8.96
CA PRO A 250 -7.58 -4.36 -9.00
C PRO A 250 -7.07 -3.43 -7.89
N TYR A 251 -6.83 -2.17 -8.26
CA TYR A 251 -6.18 -1.18 -7.39
C TYR A 251 -7.07 -0.77 -6.22
N PRO A 252 -6.49 -0.42 -5.05
CA PRO A 252 -7.21 0.29 -4.01
C PRO A 252 -7.81 1.60 -4.53
N ASP A 253 -9.01 1.95 -4.08
CA ASP A 253 -9.76 3.12 -4.57
C ASP A 253 -9.03 4.45 -4.29
N ASP A 254 -8.20 4.50 -3.25
CA ASP A 254 -7.45 5.68 -2.83
C ASP A 254 -5.99 5.70 -3.35
N LEU A 255 -5.58 4.72 -4.16
CA LEU A 255 -4.23 4.65 -4.71
C LEU A 255 -4.07 5.50 -5.98
N VAL A 256 -3.28 6.56 -5.83
CA VAL A 256 -2.92 7.51 -6.89
C VAL A 256 -1.67 7.04 -7.65
N ILE A 257 -1.72 7.01 -8.98
CA ILE A 257 -0.56 6.74 -9.82
C ILE A 257 -0.12 8.02 -10.54
N ALA A 258 1.09 8.47 -10.23
CA ALA A 258 1.76 9.56 -10.95
C ALA A 258 2.74 8.99 -11.97
N THR A 259 2.52 9.25 -13.26
CA THR A 259 3.42 8.80 -14.33
C THR A 259 4.00 9.97 -15.11
N LYS A 260 4.84 9.68 -16.12
CA LYS A 260 5.60 10.67 -16.88
C LYS A 260 5.55 10.39 -18.38
N VAL A 261 5.60 11.47 -19.15
CA VAL A 261 5.75 11.46 -20.60
C VAL A 261 6.83 12.45 -21.05
N TRP A 262 7.10 12.44 -22.36
CA TRP A 262 8.12 13.16 -23.14
C TRP A 262 9.36 12.34 -23.50
N PRO A 263 10.14 11.80 -22.55
CA PRO A 263 11.16 10.81 -22.89
C PRO A 263 10.50 9.52 -23.39
N GLY A 264 11.01 8.99 -24.50
CA GLY A 264 10.63 7.68 -25.00
C GLY A 264 11.86 6.81 -25.24
N ARG A 265 11.64 5.50 -25.28
CA ARG A 265 12.64 4.52 -25.72
C ARG A 265 12.09 3.74 -26.90
N ASP A 266 12.89 3.54 -27.92
CA ASP A 266 12.51 2.73 -29.08
C ASP A 266 12.80 1.23 -28.81
N PRO A 267 12.40 0.30 -29.71
CA PRO A 267 12.65 -1.12 -29.53
C PRO A 267 14.13 -1.53 -29.45
N SER A 268 15.06 -0.68 -29.93
CA SER A 268 16.50 -0.89 -29.78
C SER A 268 17.01 -0.46 -28.41
N GLY A 269 16.18 0.26 -27.64
CA GLY A 269 16.54 0.84 -26.37
C GLY A 269 17.12 2.25 -26.51
N GLU A 270 17.13 2.87 -27.69
CA GLU A 270 17.63 4.24 -27.83
C GLU A 270 16.63 5.28 -27.30
N TRP A 271 17.17 6.36 -26.73
CA TRP A 271 16.35 7.46 -26.22
C TRP A 271 15.88 8.36 -27.36
N TRP A 272 14.62 8.80 -27.28
CA TRP A 272 14.08 9.83 -28.17
C TRP A 272 13.18 10.79 -27.39
N TRP A 273 12.99 11.98 -27.97
CA TRP A 273 12.16 13.04 -27.40
C TRP A 273 10.89 13.18 -28.22
N ALA A 274 9.73 13.02 -27.57
CA ALA A 274 8.46 13.15 -28.25
C ALA A 274 8.17 14.57 -28.74
N THR A 275 7.59 14.66 -29.94
CA THR A 275 6.85 15.85 -30.38
C THR A 275 5.53 15.97 -29.60
N PRO A 276 4.89 17.16 -29.55
CA PRO A 276 3.62 17.33 -28.85
C PRO A 276 2.56 16.29 -29.25
N ARG A 277 2.40 16.03 -30.55
CA ARG A 277 1.45 15.05 -31.09
C ARG A 277 1.73 13.61 -30.63
N GLN A 278 2.99 13.27 -30.34
CA GLN A 278 3.37 11.93 -29.91
C GLN A 278 3.11 11.67 -28.42
N LEU A 279 2.84 12.70 -27.60
CA LEU A 279 2.53 12.53 -26.17
C LEU A 279 1.28 11.67 -25.94
N ARG A 280 0.28 11.75 -26.82
CA ARG A 280 -0.90 10.88 -26.78
C ARG A 280 -0.51 9.39 -26.78
N GLY A 281 0.40 9.00 -27.66
CA GLY A 281 0.86 7.62 -27.75
C GLY A 281 1.56 7.15 -26.47
N GLN A 282 2.30 8.03 -25.80
CA GLN A 282 2.95 7.74 -24.52
C GLN A 282 1.94 7.67 -23.35
N VAL A 283 0.90 8.50 -23.35
CA VAL A 283 -0.22 8.40 -22.40
C VAL A 283 -0.96 7.07 -22.56
N GLU A 284 -1.33 6.72 -23.79
CA GLU A 284 -2.01 5.45 -24.10
C GLU A 284 -1.15 4.23 -23.76
N GLU A 285 0.18 4.32 -23.92
CA GLU A 285 1.09 3.26 -23.48
C GLU A 285 1.10 3.08 -21.96
N ASN A 286 1.13 4.18 -21.20
CA ASN A 286 1.01 4.10 -19.74
C ASN A 286 -0.33 3.49 -19.32
N LEU A 287 -1.45 3.89 -19.94
CA LEU A 287 -2.78 3.33 -19.69
C LEU A 287 -2.81 1.81 -19.91
N ARG A 288 -2.26 1.33 -21.03
CA ARG A 288 -2.16 -0.10 -21.34
C ARG A 288 -1.32 -0.86 -20.33
N GLN A 289 -0.11 -0.37 -20.03
CA GLN A 289 0.81 -1.07 -19.12
C GLN A 289 0.29 -1.10 -17.67
N LEU A 290 -0.37 -0.02 -17.23
CA LEU A 290 -0.99 0.08 -15.90
C LEU A 290 -2.38 -0.57 -15.85
N GLY A 291 -2.99 -0.91 -16.99
CA GLY A 291 -4.36 -1.45 -17.02
C GLY A 291 -5.37 -0.50 -16.37
N ARG A 292 -5.30 0.79 -16.71
CA ARG A 292 -6.18 1.85 -16.20
C ARG A 292 -6.94 2.50 -17.34
N ASP A 293 -8.16 2.97 -17.05
CA ASP A 293 -8.98 3.70 -18.03
C ASP A 293 -8.62 5.20 -18.11
N HIS A 294 -8.02 5.74 -17.05
CA HIS A 294 -7.45 7.10 -16.99
C HIS A 294 -6.20 7.12 -16.10
N LEU A 295 -5.31 8.09 -16.30
CA LEU A 295 -4.13 8.33 -15.45
C LEU A 295 -4.44 9.41 -14.41
N ASP A 296 -4.08 9.18 -13.14
CA ASP A 296 -4.38 10.14 -12.06
C ASP A 296 -3.55 11.42 -12.21
N VAL A 297 -2.23 11.29 -12.37
CA VAL A 297 -1.32 12.43 -12.58
C VAL A 297 -0.33 12.12 -13.69
N VAL A 298 -0.17 13.02 -14.65
CA VAL A 298 0.88 12.93 -15.67
C VAL A 298 1.82 14.12 -15.57
N ASN A 299 3.08 13.83 -15.25
CA ASN A 299 4.17 14.79 -15.26
C ASN A 299 4.78 14.92 -16.66
N LEU A 300 4.86 16.15 -17.17
CA LEU A 300 5.67 16.46 -18.34
C LEU A 300 7.16 16.48 -17.94
N ARG A 301 7.94 15.47 -18.34
CA ARG A 301 9.35 15.33 -17.95
C ARG A 301 10.27 16.08 -18.93
N ILE A 302 10.62 17.32 -18.58
CA ILE A 302 11.34 18.26 -19.44
C ILE A 302 12.77 17.75 -19.71
N PRO A 303 13.20 17.68 -20.99
CA PRO A 303 14.55 17.28 -21.33
C PRO A 303 15.56 18.36 -20.93
N PRO A 304 16.82 17.99 -20.59
CA PRO A 304 17.87 18.97 -20.30
C PRO A 304 18.11 19.97 -21.45
N SER A 305 17.93 19.53 -22.70
CA SER A 305 18.04 20.40 -23.90
C SER A 305 16.96 21.48 -23.97
N GLN A 306 15.91 21.36 -23.16
CA GLN A 306 14.78 22.29 -23.07
C GLN A 306 14.74 23.04 -21.74
N LYS A 307 15.89 23.22 -21.07
CA LYS A 307 15.94 23.96 -19.80
C LYS A 307 15.54 25.44 -19.94
N SER A 308 15.82 26.04 -21.10
CA SER A 308 15.61 27.48 -21.36
C SER A 308 14.60 27.79 -22.46
N GLY A 309 13.87 26.80 -22.98
CA GLY A 309 12.86 27.02 -24.00
C GLY A 309 11.44 26.78 -23.49
N SER A 310 10.49 27.06 -24.38
CA SER A 310 9.06 26.95 -24.10
C SER A 310 8.61 25.49 -24.05
N ILE A 311 7.73 25.19 -23.11
CA ILE A 311 7.04 23.90 -22.99
C ILE A 311 5.58 23.98 -23.45
N ALA A 312 5.14 25.14 -23.96
CA ALA A 312 3.74 25.45 -24.21
C ALA A 312 3.06 24.45 -25.15
N GLU A 313 3.69 24.06 -26.26
CA GLU A 313 3.10 23.11 -27.21
C GLU A 313 2.94 21.71 -26.59
N HIS A 314 3.95 21.23 -25.86
CA HIS A 314 3.92 19.92 -25.19
C HIS A 314 2.91 19.90 -24.05
N PHE A 315 2.86 20.96 -23.25
CA PHE A 315 1.92 21.06 -22.14
C PHE A 315 0.49 21.28 -22.63
N GLY A 316 0.30 22.03 -23.73
CA GLY A 316 -0.98 22.16 -24.43
C GLY A 316 -1.52 20.81 -24.91
N ALA A 317 -0.66 19.98 -25.50
CA ALA A 317 -1.06 18.62 -25.89
C ALA A 317 -1.47 17.75 -24.68
N LEU A 318 -0.87 17.94 -23.50
CA LEU A 318 -1.33 17.27 -22.27
C LEU A 318 -2.65 17.85 -21.75
N ALA A 319 -2.86 19.16 -21.86
CA ALA A 319 -4.14 19.80 -21.52
C ALA A 319 -5.29 19.23 -22.37
N ASP A 320 -5.08 19.05 -23.68
CA ASP A 320 -6.07 18.42 -24.57
C ASP A 320 -6.40 16.98 -24.13
N LEU A 321 -5.39 16.22 -23.65
CA LEU A 321 -5.59 14.84 -23.17
C LEU A 321 -6.30 14.80 -21.80
N ARG A 322 -6.14 15.84 -20.99
CA ARG A 322 -6.91 16.02 -19.76
C ARG A 322 -8.38 16.30 -20.08
N GLU A 323 -8.66 17.22 -21.00
CA GLU A 323 -10.04 17.51 -21.43
C GLU A 323 -10.70 16.29 -22.11
N ALA A 324 -9.92 15.46 -22.79
CA ALA A 324 -10.39 14.19 -23.34
C ALA A 324 -10.63 13.08 -22.29
N GLY A 325 -10.30 13.32 -21.02
CA GLY A 325 -10.52 12.38 -19.90
C GLY A 325 -9.49 11.26 -19.76
N LEU A 326 -8.40 11.27 -20.54
CA LEU A 326 -7.34 10.27 -20.43
C LEU A 326 -6.41 10.55 -19.23
N VAL A 327 -6.35 11.81 -18.79
CA VAL A 327 -5.52 12.28 -17.69
C VAL A 327 -6.37 13.12 -16.75
N ARG A 328 -6.28 12.89 -15.44
CA ARG A 328 -7.05 13.67 -14.46
C ARG A 328 -6.34 14.96 -14.06
N HIS A 329 -5.07 14.86 -13.67
CA HIS A 329 -4.24 16.00 -13.25
C HIS A 329 -2.90 16.07 -13.98
N LEU A 330 -2.37 17.28 -14.09
CA LEU A 330 -1.12 17.57 -14.79
C LEU A 330 -0.06 18.05 -13.81
N GLY A 331 1.17 17.61 -14.02
CA GLY A 331 2.35 18.13 -13.34
C GLY A 331 3.50 18.33 -14.31
N ILE A 332 4.61 18.85 -13.81
CA ILE A 332 5.84 19.07 -14.59
C ILE A 332 7.05 18.56 -13.82
N SER A 333 8.08 18.13 -14.53
CA SER A 333 9.31 17.60 -13.92
C SER A 333 10.55 18.13 -14.61
N ASN A 334 11.59 18.44 -13.83
CA ASN A 334 12.77 19.20 -14.25
C ASN A 334 12.43 20.58 -14.80
N ALA A 335 11.52 21.27 -14.12
CA ALA A 335 11.01 22.57 -14.53
C ALA A 335 11.76 23.71 -13.85
N THR A 336 11.73 24.87 -14.50
CA THR A 336 12.09 26.16 -13.92
C THR A 336 10.84 26.93 -13.45
N PRO A 337 10.97 28.00 -12.63
CA PRO A 337 9.84 28.85 -12.26
C PRO A 337 9.10 29.43 -13.48
N GLY A 338 9.83 29.82 -14.53
CA GLY A 338 9.23 30.33 -15.76
C GLY A 338 8.39 29.29 -16.50
N GLN A 339 8.84 28.04 -16.53
CA GLN A 339 8.10 26.93 -17.12
C GLN A 339 6.87 26.54 -16.29
N LEU A 340 6.92 26.66 -14.96
CA LEU A 340 5.73 26.50 -14.12
C LEU A 340 4.66 27.55 -14.47
N ALA A 341 5.06 28.82 -14.56
CA ALA A 341 4.15 29.90 -14.93
C ALA A 341 3.56 29.71 -16.35
N GLU A 342 4.38 29.29 -17.31
CA GLU A 342 3.94 28.97 -18.67
C GLU A 342 2.92 27.81 -18.69
N ALA A 343 3.16 26.74 -17.95
CA ALA A 343 2.22 25.62 -17.84
C ALA A 343 0.89 26.03 -17.18
N GLN A 344 0.94 26.82 -16.10
CA GLN A 344 -0.25 27.30 -15.39
C GLN A 344 -1.12 28.24 -16.24
N ALA A 345 -0.53 28.95 -17.20
CA ALA A 345 -1.28 29.76 -18.17
C ALA A 345 -2.12 28.90 -19.14
N ILE A 346 -1.80 27.62 -19.27
CA ILE A 346 -2.46 26.67 -20.18
C ILE A 346 -3.47 25.80 -19.44
N ALA A 347 -3.07 25.19 -18.31
CA ALA A 347 -3.94 24.31 -17.52
C ALA A 347 -3.48 24.23 -16.05
N PRO A 348 -4.35 23.80 -15.11
CA PRO A 348 -3.97 23.63 -13.72
C PRO A 348 -2.81 22.63 -13.53
N VAL A 349 -1.79 23.04 -12.78
CA VAL A 349 -0.62 22.23 -12.43
C VAL A 349 -0.72 21.82 -10.95
N VAL A 350 -0.74 20.52 -10.66
CA VAL A 350 -0.89 20.02 -9.28
C VAL A 350 0.44 19.72 -8.59
N CYS A 351 1.51 19.50 -9.35
CA CYS A 351 2.83 19.26 -8.79
C CYS A 351 4.00 19.64 -9.70
N VAL A 352 5.14 19.92 -9.05
CA VAL A 352 6.47 20.02 -9.66
C VAL A 352 7.35 18.92 -9.08
N GLN A 353 7.97 18.11 -9.95
CA GLN A 353 8.90 17.07 -9.55
C GLN A 353 10.33 17.39 -9.98
N ASN A 354 11.15 17.86 -9.04
CA ASN A 354 12.52 18.36 -9.26
C ASN A 354 13.54 17.71 -8.31
N PRO A 355 14.85 17.78 -8.61
CA PRO A 355 15.86 17.37 -7.65
C PRO A 355 15.82 18.30 -6.44
N TYR A 356 15.87 17.73 -5.23
CA TYR A 356 15.98 18.49 -3.99
C TYR A 356 16.39 17.57 -2.84
N GLY A 357 17.16 18.08 -1.89
CA GLY A 357 17.58 17.36 -0.69
C GLY A 357 18.43 18.24 0.21
N VAL A 358 18.98 17.65 1.27
CA VAL A 358 19.94 18.36 2.16
C VAL A 358 21.09 18.90 1.31
N GLY A 359 21.39 20.19 1.43
CA GLY A 359 22.38 20.91 0.61
C GLY A 359 21.83 21.47 -0.71
N ALA A 360 20.50 21.56 -0.88
CA ALA A 360 19.94 22.20 -2.08
C ALA A 360 20.38 23.67 -2.19
N PRO A 361 20.81 24.15 -3.37
CA PRO A 361 21.13 25.57 -3.60
C PRO A 361 19.95 26.50 -3.27
N ALA A 362 20.27 27.75 -2.93
CA ALA A 362 19.26 28.76 -2.54
C ALA A 362 18.13 28.94 -3.57
N GLU A 363 18.44 28.87 -4.87
CA GLU A 363 17.45 28.95 -5.95
C GLU A 363 16.45 27.78 -5.91
N GLU A 364 16.91 26.55 -5.63
CA GLU A 364 16.03 25.39 -5.49
C GLU A 364 15.16 25.49 -4.24
N GLN A 365 15.70 26.03 -3.14
CA GLN A 365 14.93 26.31 -1.92
C GLN A 365 13.85 27.37 -2.14
N GLU A 366 14.18 28.44 -2.85
CA GLU A 366 13.22 29.48 -3.23
C GLU A 366 12.10 28.92 -4.11
N PHE A 367 12.44 28.11 -5.11
CA PHE A 367 11.44 27.52 -5.98
C PHE A 367 10.54 26.52 -5.24
N LEU A 368 11.08 25.74 -4.31
CA LEU A 368 10.29 24.86 -3.44
C LEU A 368 9.27 25.67 -2.62
N ARG A 369 9.69 26.79 -2.01
CA ARG A 369 8.78 27.66 -1.23
C ARG A 369 7.70 28.27 -2.12
N ALA A 370 8.08 28.80 -3.29
CA ALA A 370 7.15 29.38 -4.25
C ALA A 370 6.07 28.38 -4.72
N CYS A 371 6.40 27.10 -4.86
CA CYS A 371 5.40 26.06 -5.15
C CYS A 371 4.36 25.95 -4.02
N GLY A 372 4.80 25.95 -2.77
CA GLY A 372 3.93 25.86 -1.59
C GLY A 372 2.98 27.05 -1.46
N GLU A 373 3.49 28.27 -1.69
CA GLU A 373 2.68 29.50 -1.69
C GLU A 373 1.58 29.49 -2.76
N GLN A 374 1.80 28.78 -3.87
CA GLN A 374 0.84 28.61 -4.96
C GLN A 374 -0.09 27.40 -4.78
N GLY A 375 0.06 26.62 -3.69
CA GLY A 375 -0.70 25.38 -3.48
C GLY A 375 -0.30 24.24 -4.42
N VAL A 376 0.90 24.30 -5.02
CA VAL A 376 1.46 23.27 -5.90
C VAL A 376 2.34 22.33 -5.07
N ALA A 377 2.11 21.02 -5.18
CA ALA A 377 2.94 20.05 -4.47
C ALA A 377 4.37 20.04 -5.03
N PHE A 378 5.37 19.96 -4.16
CA PHE A 378 6.76 19.76 -4.57
C PHE A 378 7.16 18.30 -4.31
N VAL A 379 7.54 17.57 -5.36
CA VAL A 379 7.85 16.14 -5.30
C VAL A 379 9.37 15.97 -5.50
N PRO A 380 10.18 15.92 -4.43
CA PRO A 380 11.63 15.84 -4.56
C PRO A 380 12.09 14.47 -5.02
N PHE A 381 12.96 14.41 -6.02
CA PHE A 381 13.79 13.24 -6.28
C PHE A 381 15.24 13.48 -5.86
N PHE A 382 15.99 12.39 -5.66
CA PHE A 382 17.33 12.40 -5.06
C PHE A 382 17.44 12.92 -3.61
N ALA A 383 16.34 13.02 -2.87
CA ALA A 383 16.37 13.40 -1.45
C ALA A 383 17.33 12.54 -0.60
N ILE A 384 17.39 11.23 -0.87
CA ILE A 384 18.36 10.31 -0.25
C ILE A 384 19.70 10.30 -1.02
N ALA A 385 19.64 10.18 -2.35
CA ALA A 385 20.82 9.94 -3.18
C ALA A 385 21.76 11.15 -3.26
N GLY A 386 21.23 12.37 -3.10
CA GLY A 386 21.97 13.61 -3.24
C GLY A 386 22.73 13.67 -4.56
N ALA A 387 24.04 13.98 -4.47
CA ALA A 387 24.95 14.06 -5.61
C ALA A 387 25.12 12.73 -6.37
N GLY A 388 24.84 11.57 -5.76
CA GLY A 388 24.94 10.27 -6.43
C GLY A 388 23.79 9.96 -7.39
N ARG A 389 22.71 10.76 -7.40
CA ARG A 389 21.62 10.74 -8.39
C ARG A 389 21.13 9.31 -8.75
N GLU A 390 21.09 8.96 -10.04
CA GLU A 390 20.67 7.64 -10.51
C GLU A 390 21.64 6.50 -10.13
N ALA A 391 22.89 6.80 -9.78
CA ALA A 391 23.84 5.79 -9.31
C ALA A 391 23.49 5.28 -7.90
N GLY A 392 22.85 6.11 -7.07
CA GLY A 392 22.44 5.77 -5.70
C GLY A 392 22.96 6.78 -4.69
N ALA A 393 22.79 6.50 -3.39
CA ALA A 393 23.42 7.30 -2.35
C ALA A 393 24.93 7.01 -2.32
N ASN A 394 25.74 8.05 -2.12
CA ASN A 394 27.17 7.90 -1.89
C ASN A 394 27.41 7.24 -0.51
N GLU A 395 28.52 6.52 -0.35
CA GLU A 395 28.82 5.76 0.88
C GLU A 395 29.21 6.64 2.09
N THR A 396 29.33 7.96 1.91
CA THR A 396 29.75 8.89 2.97
C THR A 396 28.79 10.05 3.09
N ASP A 397 27.87 9.95 4.04
CA ASP A 397 27.10 11.10 4.53
C ASP A 397 27.99 12.02 5.38
N GLY A 398 27.68 13.31 5.38
CA GLY A 398 28.37 14.29 6.22
C GLY A 398 28.15 14.03 7.71
N GLU A 399 29.13 14.38 8.54
CA GLU A 399 29.11 14.13 10.00
C GLU A 399 27.87 14.72 10.69
N ALA A 400 27.32 15.83 10.18
CA ALA A 400 26.07 16.39 10.70
C ALA A 400 24.88 15.44 10.52
N VAL A 401 24.72 14.80 9.35
CA VAL A 401 23.68 13.80 9.10
C VAL A 401 23.90 12.57 9.97
N LEU A 402 25.14 12.09 10.06
CA LEU A 402 25.50 10.93 10.88
C LEU A 402 25.25 11.16 12.37
N ALA A 403 25.54 12.36 12.88
CA ALA A 403 25.31 12.71 14.27
C ALA A 403 23.81 12.70 14.63
N VAL A 404 22.96 13.29 13.78
CA VAL A 404 21.50 13.25 13.96
C VAL A 404 20.97 11.82 13.86
N ALA A 405 21.45 11.04 12.89
CA ALA A 405 21.08 9.64 12.73
C ALA A 405 21.36 8.82 13.99
N ARG A 406 22.54 8.99 14.60
CA ARG A 406 22.89 8.35 15.88
C ARG A 406 22.05 8.84 17.05
N ALA A 407 21.71 10.13 17.09
CA ALA A 407 20.91 10.71 18.18
C ALA A 407 19.48 10.15 18.22
N HIS A 408 18.92 9.84 17.05
CA HIS A 408 17.56 9.30 16.89
C HIS A 408 17.51 7.77 16.71
N ASP A 409 18.65 7.08 16.70
CA ASP A 409 18.76 5.63 16.39
C ASP A 409 18.09 5.24 15.05
N VAL A 410 18.36 6.04 14.01
CA VAL A 410 17.80 5.86 12.66
C VAL A 410 18.89 5.87 11.58
N THR A 411 18.52 5.52 10.36
CA THR A 411 19.44 5.58 9.22
C THR A 411 19.66 7.03 8.73
N PRO A 412 20.82 7.34 8.12
CA PRO A 412 21.04 8.63 7.45
C PRO A 412 19.99 8.97 6.39
N ALA A 413 19.49 7.96 5.66
CA ALA A 413 18.41 8.12 4.70
C ALA A 413 17.11 8.62 5.34
N GLN A 414 16.77 8.13 6.54
CA GLN A 414 15.61 8.62 7.30
C GLN A 414 15.78 10.08 7.71
N VAL A 415 16.98 10.48 8.15
CA VAL A 415 17.27 11.89 8.50
C VAL A 415 17.09 12.80 7.28
N ARG A 416 17.66 12.41 6.13
CA ARG A 416 17.52 13.16 4.86
C ARG A 416 16.06 13.31 4.43
N LEU A 417 15.28 12.23 4.51
CA LEU A 417 13.85 12.25 4.18
C LEU A 417 13.05 13.12 5.16
N ALA A 418 13.29 12.99 6.46
CA ALA A 418 12.60 13.78 7.49
C ALA A 418 12.90 15.28 7.33
N TRP A 419 14.16 15.66 7.09
CA TRP A 419 14.54 17.04 6.80
C TRP A 419 13.87 17.56 5.53
N THR A 420 13.80 16.73 4.48
CA THR A 420 13.15 17.11 3.22
C THR A 420 11.65 17.35 3.43
N LEU A 421 10.98 16.48 4.18
CA LEU A 421 9.58 16.67 4.57
C LEU A 421 9.40 17.90 5.50
N HIS A 422 10.41 18.30 6.25
CA HIS A 422 10.31 19.49 7.11
C HIS A 422 10.17 20.80 6.32
N GLN A 423 10.52 20.82 5.03
CA GLN A 423 10.51 22.05 4.21
C GLN A 423 9.10 22.60 3.90
N GLY A 424 8.04 21.81 4.16
CA GLY A 424 6.66 22.30 4.05
C GLY A 424 5.63 21.19 3.82
N ALA A 425 4.38 21.45 4.19
CA ALA A 425 3.27 20.49 4.06
C ALA A 425 3.01 20.06 2.60
N HIS A 426 3.38 20.89 1.63
CA HIS A 426 3.28 20.63 0.19
C HIS A 426 4.35 19.69 -0.37
N VAL A 427 5.33 19.30 0.45
CA VAL A 427 6.41 18.39 0.02
C VAL A 427 5.96 16.92 0.10
N LEU A 428 6.09 16.19 -1.00
CA LEU A 428 5.71 14.78 -1.16
C LEU A 428 6.93 13.91 -1.50
N ALA A 429 7.51 13.25 -0.51
CA ALA A 429 8.70 12.42 -0.72
C ALA A 429 8.34 11.08 -1.37
N ILE A 430 9.07 10.67 -2.41
CA ILE A 430 8.84 9.42 -3.16
C ILE A 430 10.08 8.50 -3.17
N PRO A 431 10.64 8.10 -2.01
CA PRO A 431 11.83 7.27 -1.97
C PRO A 431 11.60 5.94 -2.69
N GLY A 432 12.52 5.58 -3.58
CA GLY A 432 12.45 4.33 -4.34
C GLY A 432 13.45 3.30 -3.84
N THR A 433 13.02 2.04 -3.73
CA THR A 433 13.87 0.93 -3.30
C THR A 433 13.33 -0.42 -3.77
N GLY A 434 14.21 -1.40 -4.02
CA GLY A 434 13.85 -2.81 -4.19
C GLY A 434 14.02 -3.65 -2.91
N ASN A 435 14.42 -3.03 -1.80
CA ASN A 435 14.63 -3.68 -0.51
C ASN A 435 13.45 -3.41 0.45
N PRO A 436 12.72 -4.45 0.91
CA PRO A 436 11.64 -4.30 1.89
C PRO A 436 12.04 -3.59 3.19
N ASP A 437 13.26 -3.81 3.70
CA ASP A 437 13.70 -3.18 4.95
C ASP A 437 13.93 -1.68 4.75
N HIS A 438 14.53 -1.30 3.63
CA HIS A 438 14.66 0.11 3.26
C HIS A 438 13.30 0.76 3.03
N LEU A 439 12.33 0.03 2.47
CA LEU A 439 10.97 0.55 2.30
C LEU A 439 10.36 0.89 3.66
N ALA A 440 10.43 -0.03 4.63
CA ALA A 440 9.90 0.20 5.96
C ALA A 440 10.59 1.39 6.65
N ALA A 441 11.92 1.47 6.58
CA ALA A 441 12.70 2.59 7.12
C ALA A 441 12.32 3.93 6.45
N ASN A 442 12.23 3.96 5.12
CA ASN A 442 11.87 5.16 4.36
C ASN A 442 10.48 5.68 4.71
N VAL A 443 9.49 4.79 4.87
CA VAL A 443 8.14 5.20 5.27
C VAL A 443 8.14 5.70 6.72
N ALA A 444 8.85 5.03 7.62
CA ALA A 444 8.97 5.45 9.02
C ALA A 444 9.62 6.83 9.18
N ALA A 445 10.42 7.30 8.20
CA ALA A 445 10.97 8.65 8.21
C ALA A 445 9.89 9.75 8.32
N GLY A 446 8.67 9.48 7.86
CA GLY A 446 7.53 10.41 7.97
C GLY A 446 7.12 10.72 9.42
N ALA A 447 7.41 9.82 10.36
CA ALA A 447 7.12 10.00 11.78
C ALA A 447 8.27 10.69 12.54
N LEU A 448 9.47 10.78 11.96
CA LEU A 448 10.62 11.39 12.60
C LEU A 448 10.39 12.90 12.79
N ARG A 449 10.74 13.42 13.96
CA ARG A 449 10.64 14.84 14.31
C ARG A 449 12.02 15.33 14.68
N LEU A 450 12.60 16.13 13.79
CA LEU A 450 13.88 16.79 14.01
C LEU A 450 13.65 18.08 14.82
N SER A 451 14.57 18.40 15.73
CA SER A 451 14.52 19.66 16.47
C SER A 451 14.91 20.85 15.59
N ASP A 452 14.55 22.06 16.00
CA ASP A 452 14.92 23.28 15.27
C ASP A 452 16.44 23.42 15.10
N ASP A 453 17.21 23.03 16.11
CA ASP A 453 18.69 23.01 16.06
C ASP A 453 19.21 21.99 15.04
N GLU A 454 18.60 20.80 14.97
CA GLU A 454 18.96 19.78 13.98
C GLU A 454 18.63 20.24 12.57
N ILE A 455 17.46 20.85 12.37
CA ILE A 455 17.05 21.44 11.09
C ILE A 455 18.01 22.55 10.68
N ALA A 456 18.35 23.47 11.57
CA ALA A 456 19.28 24.55 11.29
C ALA A 456 20.67 24.01 10.90
N ARG A 457 21.17 23.03 11.65
CA ARG A 457 22.47 22.37 11.38
C ARG A 457 22.50 21.64 10.04
N LEU A 458 21.41 20.96 9.67
CA LEU A 458 21.32 20.26 8.38
C LEU A 458 21.15 21.23 7.21
N SER A 459 20.47 22.36 7.43
CA SER A 459 20.24 23.39 6.40
C SER A 459 21.47 24.24 6.11
N SER A 460 22.45 24.27 7.02
CA SER A 460 23.74 24.95 6.83
C SER A 460 24.77 24.10 6.07
N LEU A 461 24.42 22.90 5.64
CA LEU A 461 25.29 22.06 4.82
C LEU A 461 25.23 22.58 3.38
N GLU A 462 26.38 22.96 2.83
CA GLU A 462 26.57 23.30 1.41
C GLU A 462 26.81 22.05 0.55
#